data_AF-V2QAH8-F1
#
_entry.id   AF-V2QAH8-F1
#
_cell.length_a   1.000
_cell.length_b   1.000
_cell.length_c   1.000
_cell.angle_alpha   90.00
_cell.angle_beta   90.00
_cell.angle_gamma   90.00
#
_symmetry.space_group_name_H-M   'P 1'
#
loop_
_entity.id
_entity.type
_entity.pdbx_description
1 polymer ?
#
loop_
_entity_poly.entity_id
_entity_poly.type
_entity_poly.pdbx_seq_one_letter_code
_entity_poly.pdbx_strand_id
1 'polypeptide(L)' 'MYESFVDEIMNTIPQFKQMLTVDYIARKIDLSDRTVRRYIENGKLEALNFSHEGRSVYRVPRTAFRRFLETYYTMSDCL' A
#
# COMPACT_ATOMS: atom_id res chain seq x y z
N MET A 1 -7.33 13.10 -13.82
CA MET A 1 -7.05 13.88 -12.59
C MET A 1 -6.95 12.88 -11.43
N TYR A 2 -5.95 11.99 -11.49
CA TYR A 2 -5.73 10.86 -10.56
C TYR A 2 -4.28 10.80 -10.12
N GLU A 3 -3.39 11.03 -11.08
CA GLU A 3 -1.98 11.38 -10.88
C GLU A 3 -1.84 12.37 -9.71
N SER A 4 -2.70 13.40 -9.64
CA SER A 4 -2.66 14.41 -8.56
C SER A 4 -2.85 13.83 -7.15
N PHE A 5 -3.76 12.86 -6.98
CA PHE A 5 -4.03 12.29 -5.65
C PHE A 5 -3.02 11.19 -5.28
N VAL A 6 -2.64 10.36 -6.25
CA VAL A 6 -1.54 9.40 -6.07
C VAL A 6 -0.27 10.14 -5.69
N ASP A 7 0.09 11.19 -6.41
CA ASP A 7 1.29 11.98 -6.14
C ASP A 7 1.18 12.72 -4.81
N GLU A 8 0.01 13.25 -4.43
CA GLU A 8 -0.21 13.83 -3.10
C GLU A 8 0.15 12.83 -1.99
N ILE A 9 -0.46 11.63 -2.02
CA ILE A 9 -0.18 10.57 -1.04
C ILE A 9 1.30 10.19 -1.07
N MET A 10 1.87 9.98 -2.25
CA MET A 10 3.25 9.55 -2.42
C MET A 10 4.26 10.61 -1.98
N ASN A 11 3.93 11.90 -2.13
CA ASN A 11 4.76 13.03 -1.68
C ASN A 11 4.79 13.15 -0.15
N THR A 12 3.74 12.67 0.54
CA THR A 12 3.76 12.61 2.02
C THR A 12 4.64 11.49 2.58
N ILE A 13 5.19 10.62 1.72
CA ILE A 13 6.08 9.53 2.10
C ILE A 13 7.51 9.95 1.75
N PRO A 14 8.44 10.02 2.72
CA PRO A 14 9.82 10.43 2.45
C PRO A 14 10.48 9.57 1.36
N GLN A 15 11.25 10.18 0.46
CA GLN A 15 11.86 9.49 -0.68
C GLN A 15 12.83 8.37 -0.26
N PHE A 16 13.52 8.50 0.88
CA PHE A 16 14.41 7.45 1.38
C PHE A 16 13.65 6.24 1.95
N LYS A 17 12.35 6.34 2.20
CA LYS A 17 11.54 5.26 2.77
C LYS A 17 11.03 4.33 1.67
N GLN A 18 11.88 3.40 1.27
CA GLN A 18 11.62 2.46 0.16
C GLN A 18 10.73 1.28 0.55
N MET A 19 10.68 0.92 1.84
CA MET A 19 9.89 -0.19 2.35
C MET A 19 8.85 0.32 3.35
N LEU A 20 7.59 0.00 3.10
CA LEU A 20 6.45 0.46 3.87
C LEU A 20 5.86 -0.70 4.68
N THR A 21 5.39 -0.40 5.88
CA THR A 21 4.70 -1.35 6.74
C THR A 21 3.19 -1.28 6.49
N VAL A 22 2.47 -2.33 6.89
CA VAL A 22 1.01 -2.42 6.70
C VAL A 22 0.29 -1.28 7.41
N ASP A 23 0.63 -1.02 8.67
CA ASP A 23 0.08 0.06 9.49
C ASP A 23 0.36 1.44 8.90
N TYR A 24 1.56 1.62 8.31
CA TYR A 24 1.92 2.88 7.66
C TYR A 24 1.07 3.11 6.41
N ILE A 25 0.85 2.08 5.59
CA ILE A 25 -0.01 2.17 4.42
C ILE A 25 -1.46 2.42 4.82
N ALA A 26 -1.99 1.64 5.77
CA ALA A 26 -3.33 1.76 6.30
C ALA A 26 -3.66 3.22 6.69
N ARG A 27 -2.76 3.87 7.43
CA ARG A 27 -2.91 5.27 7.82
C ARG A 27 -2.83 6.29 6.67
N LYS A 28 -2.17 5.94 5.56
CA LYS A 28 -2.01 6.84 4.40
C LYS A 28 -3.23 6.87 3.48
N ILE A 29 -4.02 5.80 3.46
CA ILE A 29 -5.21 5.67 2.61
C ILE A 29 -6.51 5.51 3.42
N ASP A 30 -6.43 5.76 4.72
CA ASP A 30 -7.54 5.64 5.68
C ASP A 30 -8.28 4.29 5.61
N LEU A 31 -7.51 3.20 5.55
CA LEU A 31 -8.04 1.84 5.60
C LEU A 31 -7.56 1.11 6.84
N SER A 32 -8.27 0.06 7.23
CA SER A 32 -7.82 -0.81 8.32
C SER A 32 -6.61 -1.67 7.90
N ASP A 33 -5.72 -1.98 8.85
CA ASP A 33 -4.63 -2.94 8.65
C ASP A 33 -5.12 -4.28 8.10
N ARG A 34 -6.32 -4.73 8.51
CA ARG A 34 -6.95 -5.97 8.03
C ARG A 34 -7.26 -5.88 6.54
N THR A 35 -7.78 -4.75 6.08
CA THR A 35 -8.08 -4.52 4.66
C THR A 35 -6.80 -4.54 3.84
N VAL A 36 -5.75 -3.86 4.31
CA VAL A 36 -4.44 -3.84 3.64
C VAL A 36 -3.84 -5.24 3.58
N ARG A 37 -3.86 -6.01 4.69
CA ARG A 37 -3.43 -7.42 4.68
C ARG A 37 -4.22 -8.25 3.67
N ARG A 38 -5.54 -8.09 3.60
CA ARG A 38 -6.37 -8.81 2.64
C ARG A 38 -6.02 -8.48 1.19
N TYR A 39 -5.61 -7.25 0.89
CA TYR A 39 -5.10 -6.91 -0.44
C TYR A 39 -3.78 -7.62 -0.75
N ILE A 40 -2.90 -7.78 0.23
CA ILE A 40 -1.66 -8.55 0.08
C ILE A 40 -1.97 -10.03 -0.15
N GLU A 41 -2.81 -10.63 0.70
CA GLU A 41 -3.19 -12.05 0.64
C GLU A 41 -3.90 -12.41 -0.67
N ASN A 42 -4.72 -11.50 -1.20
CA ASN A 42 -5.40 -11.68 -2.48
C ASN A 42 -4.56 -11.26 -3.70
N GLY A 43 -3.28 -10.92 -3.52
CA GLY A 43 -2.35 -10.56 -4.60
C GLY A 43 -2.60 -9.18 -5.24
N LYS A 44 -3.48 -8.35 -4.66
CA LYS A 44 -3.74 -6.98 -5.13
C LYS A 44 -2.64 -6.00 -4.73
N LEU A 45 -1.94 -6.27 -3.62
CA LEU A 45 -0.82 -5.46 -3.14
C LEU A 45 0.41 -6.33 -2.96
N GLU A 46 1.43 -6.10 -3.78
CA GLU A 46 2.69 -6.84 -3.72
C GLU A 46 3.46 -6.50 -2.43
N ALA A 47 3.90 -7.53 -1.70
CA ALA A 47 4.65 -7.37 -0.47
C ALA A 47 5.67 -8.50 -0.29
N LEU A 48 6.79 -8.18 0.36
CA LEU A 48 7.71 -9.17 0.92
C LEU A 48 7.19 -9.63 2.28
N ASN A 49 7.05 -10.93 2.47
CA ASN A 49 6.68 -11.53 3.75
C ASN A 49 7.94 -11.98 4.50
N PHE A 50 8.22 -11.33 5.63
CA PHE A 50 9.23 -11.79 6.57
C PHE A 50 8.51 -12.51 7.71
N SER A 51 8.67 -13.82 7.78
CA SER A 51 8.18 -14.59 8.93
C SER A 51 9.25 -14.57 10.03
N HIS A 52 8.91 -14.06 11.21
CA HIS A 52 9.76 -14.17 12.40
C HIS A 52 8.92 -14.74 13.54
N GLU A 53 9.35 -15.86 14.12
CA GLU A 53 8.69 -16.52 15.26
C GLU A 53 7.18 -16.75 15.06
N GLY A 54 6.77 -17.17 13.86
CA GLY A 54 5.36 -17.45 13.54
C GLY A 54 4.49 -16.21 13.29
N ARG A 55 5.07 -15.00 13.32
CA ARG A 55 4.39 -13.75 12.94
C ARG A 55 4.81 -13.33 11.53
N SER A 56 3.84 -13.16 10.64
CA SER A 56 4.08 -12.59 9.31
C SER A 56 4.21 -11.07 9.40
N VAL A 57 5.37 -10.57 8.97
CA VAL A 57 5.69 -9.15 8.89
C VAL A 57 5.81 -8.79 7.41
N TYR A 58 4.78 -8.13 6.89
CA TYR A 58 4.80 -7.65 5.52
C TYR A 58 5.60 -6.34 5.39
N ARG A 59 6.35 -6.24 4.29
CA ARG A 59 6.98 -5.01 3.82
C ARG A 59 6.62 -4.79 2.37
N VAL A 60 6.04 -3.65 2.09
CA VAL A 60 5.55 -3.27 0.77
C VAL A 60 6.55 -2.31 0.14
N PRO A 61 7.12 -2.63 -1.03
CA PRO A 61 7.95 -1.68 -1.77
C PRO A 61 7.17 -0.40 -2.10
N ARG A 62 7.83 0.76 -2.00
CA ARG A 62 7.23 2.07 -2.35
C ARG A 62 6.65 2.07 -3.76
N THR A 63 7.33 1.45 -4.72
CA THR A 63 6.88 1.32 -6.11
C THR A 63 5.64 0.44 -6.25
N ALA A 64 5.58 -0.67 -5.53
CA ALA A 64 4.39 -1.53 -5.47
C ALA A 64 3.20 -0.78 -4.88
N PHE A 65 3.42 0.02 -3.84
CA PHE A 65 2.37 0.85 -3.27
C PHE A 65 1.85 1.89 -4.26
N ARG A 66 2.73 2.57 -5.02
CA ARG A 66 2.30 3.51 -6.08
C ARG A 66 1.38 2.83 -7.10
N ARG A 67 1.81 1.69 -7.65
CA ARG A 67 1.01 0.91 -8.62
C ARG A 67 -0.35 0.51 -8.06
N PHE A 68 -0.37 0.13 -6.78
CA PHE A 68 -1.62 -0.19 -6.09
C PHE A 68 -2.54 1.02 -6.00
N LEU A 69 -2.04 2.21 -5.65
CA LEU A 69 -2.85 3.43 -5.58
C LEU A 69 -3.42 3.80 -6.95
N GLU A 70 -2.59 3.75 -8.01
CA GLU A 70 -3.02 3.99 -9.39
C GLU A 70 -4.20 3.07 -9.75
N THR A 71 -4.09 1.78 -9.42
CA THR A 71 -5.16 0.80 -9.69
C THR A 71 -6.40 1.03 -8.82
N TYR A 72 -6.21 1.27 -7.52
CA TYR A 72 -7.28 1.41 -6.54
C TYR A 72 -8.19 2.60 -6.83
N TYR A 73 -7.60 3.76 -7.15
CA TYR A 73 -8.39 4.95 -7.47
C TYR A 73 -8.97 4.92 -8.88
N THR A 74 -8.27 4.33 -9.86
CA THR A 74 -8.85 4.15 -11.21
C THR A 74 -10.12 3.29 -11.19
N MET A 75 -10.21 2.29 -10.29
CA MET A 75 -11.38 1.41 -10.17
C MET A 75 -12.53 2.01 -9.34
N SER A 76 -12.25 3.00 -8.50
CA SER A 76 -13.24 3.55 -7.57
C SER A 76 -14.27 4.46 -8.27
N ASP A 77 -13.98 4.94 -9.48
CA ASP A 77 -14.88 5.77 -10.29
C ASP A 77 -15.72 4.99 -11.31
N CYS A 78 -15.67 3.66 -11.27
CA CYS A 78 -16.56 2.81 -12.08
C CYS A 78 -17.85 2.41 -11.34
N LEU A 79 -18.17 3.03 -10.20
CA LEU A 79 -19.37 2.78 -9.39
C LEU A 79 -20.17 4.06 -9.16
#